data_AF-A0A4R2A1J3-F1
#
_entry.id   AF-A0A4R2A1J3-F1
#
_cell.length_a   1.000
_cell.length_b   1.000
_cell.length_c   1.000
_cell.angle_alpha   90.00
_cell.angle_beta   90.00
_cell.angle_gamma   90.00
#
_symmetry.space_group_name_H-M   'P 1'
#
loop_
_entity.id
_entity.type
_entity.pdbx_description
1 polymer ?
#
loop_
_entity_poly.entity_id
_entity_poly.type
_entity_poly.pdbx_seq_one_letter_code
_entity_poly.pdbx_strand_id
1 'polypeptide(L)'
;MKEISNEAAKQRIITFAVLGALLFTIIGFILGWLWMEVRYPMLKEPAFRNFTVSYNTIMDKYLNGAKSEDLINGASQGMLASLGDPYSRYLVKEQGSAYTQGYEGEFSGVGITLQEADGKFIVASVTEGAPAERGGVHAGDEIVGVNGASIKGKEYDDVITVLRGDAGTKVKLSLQRGDAAKPIEVELTREAIAVHTVTSEMLSGGIGHVTISKFGEKTDDEFKTEIEKLQKEGMKKLLLDLRSNPGGLLQSTIQIANMLVPKDKAILEVVYKNNSKTITYRSKQDKPWTIPIVVLVNGQSASASEVLTAALKESAGATVVGEKTFGKGIVQTFQQFKDKSVLSLTEAQWKTPGGTWIHKQGVTPDVTVALPAFASLSQLPFGTELKTGSYGENVKTLQLMLQELGYTPVGDIGLFNGQTADALIRFQKDNKLEATGTFNDMTGYRILELLSDKLKGEDTQLRKGIEILNSK
;
A
#
# COMPACT_ATOMS: atom_id res chain seq x y z
N MET A 1 -11.23 4.13 -89.56
CA MET A 1 -11.93 5.16 -88.75
C MET A 1 -12.77 4.61 -87.59
N LYS A 2 -13.28 3.37 -87.60
CA LYS A 2 -14.09 2.84 -86.48
C LYS A 2 -13.28 2.37 -85.25
N GLU A 3 -12.00 2.03 -85.39
CA GLU A 3 -11.15 1.60 -84.24
C GLU A 3 -10.67 2.76 -83.36
N ILE A 4 -10.41 3.94 -83.94
CA ILE A 4 -9.90 5.13 -83.22
C ILE A 4 -10.95 5.68 -82.22
N SER A 5 -12.24 5.48 -82.50
CA SER A 5 -13.34 5.88 -81.62
C SER A 5 -13.43 5.06 -80.33
N ASN A 6 -12.90 3.84 -80.30
CA ASN A 6 -12.98 2.93 -79.15
C ASN A 6 -11.81 3.15 -78.18
N GLU A 7 -10.63 3.47 -78.72
CA GLU A 7 -9.44 3.88 -77.97
C GLU A 7 -9.67 5.14 -77.13
N ALA A 8 -10.20 6.21 -77.73
CA ALA A 8 -10.44 7.47 -77.03
C ALA A 8 -11.51 7.34 -75.91
N ALA A 9 -12.52 6.50 -76.12
CA ALA A 9 -13.54 6.23 -75.11
C ALA A 9 -12.98 5.39 -73.94
N LYS A 10 -12.17 4.36 -74.23
CA LYS A 10 -11.45 3.58 -73.21
C LYS A 10 -10.47 4.44 -72.42
N GLN A 11 -9.71 5.31 -73.09
CA GLN A 11 -8.81 6.25 -72.42
C GLN A 11 -9.57 7.19 -71.47
N ARG A 12 -10.71 7.75 -71.88
CA ARG A 12 -11.55 8.59 -71.00
C ARG A 12 -12.06 7.82 -69.78
N ILE A 13 -12.53 6.59 -69.96
CA ILE A 13 -13.00 5.74 -68.84
C ILE A 13 -11.85 5.44 -67.87
N ILE A 14 -10.66 5.09 -68.39
CA ILE A 14 -9.46 4.88 -67.58
C ILE A 14 -9.08 6.16 -66.84
N THR A 15 -9.09 7.32 -67.51
CA THR A 15 -8.81 8.62 -66.87
C THR A 15 -9.80 8.93 -65.75
N PHE A 16 -11.10 8.74 -65.96
CA PHE A 16 -12.10 8.96 -64.90
C PHE A 16 -11.99 7.96 -63.75
N ALA A 17 -11.66 6.69 -64.03
CA ALA A 17 -11.40 5.70 -63.00
C ALA A 17 -10.16 6.05 -62.16
N VAL A 18 -9.08 6.51 -62.80
CA VAL A 18 -7.85 6.97 -62.12
C VAL A 18 -8.12 8.23 -61.30
N LEU A 19 -8.83 9.22 -61.84
CA LEU A 19 -9.21 10.43 -61.11
C LEU A 19 -10.16 10.12 -59.94
N GLY A 20 -11.09 9.20 -60.12
CA GLY A 20 -11.96 8.71 -59.05
C GLY A 20 -11.16 8.03 -57.95
N ALA A 21 -10.23 7.14 -58.31
CA ALA A 21 -9.36 6.47 -57.35
C ALA A 21 -8.49 7.48 -56.57
N LEU A 22 -7.91 8.48 -57.25
CA LEU A 22 -7.14 9.56 -56.62
C LEU A 22 -8.01 10.41 -55.68
N LEU A 23 -9.26 10.70 -56.07
CA LEU A 23 -10.18 11.44 -55.22
C LEU A 23 -10.55 10.63 -53.96
N PHE A 24 -10.81 9.33 -54.09
CA PHE A 24 -11.08 8.46 -52.95
C PHE A 24 -9.89 8.31 -52.01
N THR A 25 -8.67 8.24 -52.52
CA THR A 25 -7.48 8.21 -51.66
C THR A 25 -7.25 9.53 -50.93
N ILE A 26 -7.47 10.67 -51.59
CA ILE A 26 -7.39 12.00 -50.95
C ILE A 26 -8.47 12.14 -49.87
N ILE A 27 -9.72 11.79 -50.18
CA ILE A 27 -10.82 11.83 -49.20
C ILE A 27 -10.53 10.88 -48.05
N GLY A 28 -10.08 9.65 -48.33
CA GLY A 28 -9.71 8.68 -47.31
C GLY A 28 -8.57 9.18 -46.41
N PHE A 29 -7.57 9.85 -46.99
CA PHE A 29 -6.47 10.46 -46.25
C PHE A 29 -6.96 11.62 -45.36
N ILE A 30 -7.79 12.53 -45.90
CA ILE A 30 -8.36 13.65 -45.14
C ILE A 30 -9.25 13.14 -44.00
N LEU A 31 -10.12 12.16 -44.27
CA LEU A 31 -10.97 11.55 -43.25
C LEU A 31 -10.13 10.81 -42.20
N GLY A 32 -9.09 10.10 -42.60
CA GLY A 32 -8.14 9.46 -41.68
C GLY A 32 -7.40 10.47 -40.82
N TRP A 33 -6.95 11.58 -41.40
CA TRP A 33 -6.27 12.66 -40.68
C TRP A 33 -7.19 13.37 -39.69
N LEU A 34 -8.42 13.73 -40.11
CA LEU A 34 -9.43 14.30 -39.23
C LEU A 34 -9.82 13.33 -38.10
N TRP A 35 -9.93 12.04 -38.40
CA TRP A 35 -10.22 11.02 -37.41
C TRP A 35 -9.09 10.89 -36.38
N MET A 36 -7.83 10.93 -36.83
CA MET A 36 -6.65 10.96 -35.95
C MET A 36 -6.65 12.20 -35.04
N GLU A 37 -6.99 13.38 -35.57
CA GLU A 37 -7.06 14.61 -34.79
C GLU A 37 -8.16 14.59 -33.72
N VAL A 38 -9.33 14.03 -34.02
CA VAL A 38 -10.43 13.91 -33.05
C VAL A 38 -10.08 12.89 -31.98
N ARG A 39 -9.43 11.78 -32.37
CA ARG A 39 -9.08 10.68 -31.47
C ARG A 39 -7.90 11.00 -30.57
N TYR A 40 -6.96 11.83 -31.03
CA TYR A 40 -5.73 12.16 -30.29
C TYR A 40 -5.53 13.69 -30.21
N PRO A 41 -6.25 14.37 -29.31
CA PRO A 41 -6.18 15.83 -29.16
C PRO A 41 -4.77 16.36 -28.89
N MET A 42 -3.92 15.57 -28.24
CA MET A 42 -2.52 15.89 -27.95
C MET A 42 -1.72 16.23 -29.23
N LEU A 43 -2.09 15.69 -30.39
CA LEU A 43 -1.42 15.99 -31.66
C LEU A 43 -1.55 17.48 -32.06
N LYS A 44 -2.55 18.19 -31.53
CA LYS A 44 -2.78 19.62 -31.79
C LYS A 44 -1.94 20.53 -30.90
N GLU A 45 -1.42 20.01 -29.80
CA GLU A 45 -0.64 20.80 -28.84
C GLU A 45 0.73 21.15 -29.43
N PRO A 46 1.11 22.44 -29.56
CA PRO A 46 2.43 22.81 -30.06
C PRO A 46 3.58 22.19 -29.24
N ALA A 47 3.34 22.00 -27.93
CA ALA A 47 4.26 21.32 -27.03
C ALA A 47 4.51 19.86 -27.42
N PHE A 48 3.53 19.17 -28.02
CA PHE A 48 3.70 17.80 -28.50
C PHE A 48 4.73 17.72 -29.63
N ARG A 49 4.77 18.70 -30.53
CA ARG A 49 5.82 18.77 -31.57
C ARG A 49 7.21 18.87 -30.94
N ASN A 50 7.36 19.73 -29.94
CA ASN A 50 8.64 19.86 -29.23
C ASN A 50 8.99 18.55 -28.50
N PHE A 51 8.02 17.89 -27.87
CA PHE A 51 8.20 16.58 -27.26
C PHE A 51 8.70 15.53 -28.27
N THR A 52 8.09 15.43 -29.46
CA THR A 52 8.53 14.49 -30.51
C THR A 52 9.95 14.82 -31.00
N VAL A 53 10.28 16.09 -31.22
CA VAL A 53 11.62 16.52 -31.63
C VAL A 53 12.66 16.17 -30.55
N SER A 54 12.36 16.46 -29.28
CA SER A 54 13.22 16.12 -28.14
C SER A 54 13.43 14.61 -28.04
N TYR A 55 12.35 13.82 -28.07
CA TYR A 55 12.41 12.36 -28.03
C TYR A 55 13.31 11.79 -29.14
N ASN A 56 13.08 12.21 -30.39
CA ASN A 56 13.88 11.74 -31.53
C ASN A 56 15.34 12.17 -31.43
N THR A 57 15.61 13.40 -30.97
CA THR A 57 16.96 13.91 -30.77
C THR A 57 17.72 13.11 -29.72
N ILE A 58 17.06 12.73 -28.62
CA ILE A 58 17.66 11.89 -27.58
C ILE A 58 17.97 10.49 -28.15
N MET A 59 17.01 9.87 -28.84
CA MET A 59 17.21 8.55 -29.44
C MET A 59 18.36 8.51 -30.46
N ASP A 60 18.55 9.59 -31.22
CA ASP A 60 19.58 9.68 -32.27
C ASP A 60 20.95 10.12 -31.74
N LYS A 61 20.99 11.09 -30.81
CA LYS A 61 22.23 11.82 -30.47
C LYS A 61 22.72 11.62 -29.05
N TYR A 62 21.95 10.98 -28.17
CA TYR A 62 22.39 10.79 -26.79
C TYR A 62 23.60 9.85 -26.73
N LEU A 63 24.71 10.36 -26.20
CA LEU A 63 26.03 9.72 -26.22
C LEU A 63 26.04 8.26 -25.71
N ASN A 64 25.23 7.97 -24.69
CA ASN A 64 25.22 6.67 -24.01
C ASN A 64 24.15 5.71 -24.55
N GLY A 65 23.40 6.12 -25.58
CA GLY A 65 22.21 5.40 -26.05
C GLY A 65 21.02 5.52 -25.09
N ALA A 66 19.82 5.48 -25.64
CA ALA A 66 18.57 5.55 -24.88
C ALA A 66 17.63 4.39 -25.27
N LYS A 67 16.80 3.95 -24.33
CA LYS A 67 15.71 3.01 -24.61
C LYS A 67 14.40 3.79 -24.74
N SER A 68 13.65 3.50 -25.80
CA SER A 68 12.33 4.09 -26.06
C SER A 68 11.39 3.97 -24.87
N GLU A 69 11.34 2.77 -24.27
CA GLU A 69 10.48 2.46 -23.14
C GLU A 69 10.78 3.33 -21.91
N ASP A 70 12.05 3.51 -21.55
CA ASP A 70 12.46 4.32 -20.41
C ASP A 70 12.08 5.80 -20.60
N LEU A 71 12.25 6.33 -21.82
CA LEU A 71 11.86 7.71 -22.15
C LEU A 71 10.35 7.92 -22.08
N ILE A 72 9.56 6.98 -22.61
CA ILE A 72 8.09 7.06 -22.59
C ILE A 72 7.55 6.93 -21.16
N ASN A 73 8.12 6.03 -20.38
CA ASN A 73 7.77 5.86 -18.97
C ASN A 73 8.14 7.09 -18.14
N GLY A 74 9.34 7.65 -18.33
CA GLY A 74 9.77 8.89 -17.68
C GLY A 74 8.90 10.08 -18.07
N ALA A 75 8.50 10.18 -19.34
CA ALA A 75 7.56 11.21 -19.80
C ALA A 75 6.18 11.05 -19.14
N SER A 76 5.68 9.82 -19.01
CA SER A 76 4.40 9.51 -18.35
C SER A 76 4.44 9.90 -16.87
N GLN A 77 5.49 9.52 -16.16
CA GLN A 77 5.71 9.94 -14.77
C GLN A 77 5.81 11.46 -14.63
N GLY A 78 6.52 12.13 -15.54
CA GLY A 78 6.64 13.59 -15.57
C GLY A 78 5.30 14.31 -15.81
N MET A 79 4.45 13.77 -16.69
CA MET A 79 3.09 14.31 -16.89
C MET A 79 2.27 14.28 -15.60
N LEU A 80 2.32 13.18 -14.86
CA LEU A 80 1.60 13.04 -13.60
C LEU A 80 2.18 13.95 -12.52
N ALA A 81 3.51 14.05 -12.43
CA ALA A 81 4.18 14.98 -11.52
C ALA A 81 3.80 16.45 -11.77
N SER A 82 3.56 16.83 -13.04
CA SER A 82 3.15 18.19 -13.40
C SER A 82 1.80 18.63 -12.83
N LEU A 83 0.98 17.68 -12.36
CA LEU A 83 -0.31 17.98 -11.72
C LEU A 83 -0.13 18.62 -10.33
N GLY A 84 1.06 18.53 -9.73
CA GLY A 84 1.29 18.94 -8.34
C GLY A 84 0.48 18.12 -7.32
N ASP A 85 -0.09 17.00 -7.77
CA ASP A 85 -0.89 16.09 -6.98
C ASP A 85 -0.01 14.94 -6.49
N PRO A 86 0.36 14.88 -5.19
CA PRO A 86 1.25 13.83 -4.66
C PRO A 86 0.63 12.43 -4.70
N TYR A 87 -0.66 12.34 -5.06
CA TYR A 87 -1.44 11.13 -5.09
C TYR A 87 -1.51 10.47 -6.47
N SER A 88 -1.42 11.27 -7.54
CA SER A 88 -1.56 10.80 -8.91
C SER A 88 -0.20 10.35 -9.44
N ARG A 89 -0.12 9.13 -9.96
CA ARG A 89 1.15 8.49 -10.31
C ARG A 89 1.03 7.49 -11.44
N TYR A 90 2.14 7.34 -12.16
CA TYR A 90 2.33 6.29 -13.16
C TYR A 90 3.39 5.30 -12.65
N LEU A 91 2.98 4.06 -12.44
CA LEU A 91 3.81 3.00 -11.89
C LEU A 91 4.18 2.04 -13.01
N VAL A 92 5.47 1.77 -13.21
CA VAL A 92 5.94 0.92 -14.31
C VAL A 92 6.00 -0.54 -13.86
N LYS A 93 5.66 -1.47 -14.76
CA LYS A 93 5.92 -2.93 -14.65
C LYS A 93 5.76 -3.52 -13.25
N GLU A 94 6.88 -3.76 -12.55
CA GLU A 94 6.94 -4.39 -11.23
C GLU A 94 6.27 -3.51 -10.17
N GLN A 95 6.45 -2.19 -10.22
CA GLN A 95 5.76 -1.24 -9.34
C GLN A 95 4.24 -1.26 -9.55
N GLY A 96 3.81 -1.36 -10.82
CA GLY A 96 2.39 -1.46 -11.17
C GLY A 96 1.77 -2.77 -10.69
N SER A 97 2.46 -3.88 -10.89
CA SER A 97 2.04 -5.20 -10.38
C SER A 97 1.98 -5.23 -8.85
N ALA A 98 3.01 -4.74 -8.17
CA ALA A 98 3.04 -4.68 -6.71
C ALA A 98 1.91 -3.79 -6.15
N TYR A 99 1.56 -2.73 -6.87
CA TYR A 99 0.46 -1.85 -6.48
C TYR A 99 -0.91 -2.53 -6.56
N THR A 100 -1.19 -3.30 -7.62
CA THR A 100 -2.48 -4.01 -7.73
C THR A 100 -2.56 -5.20 -6.78
N GLN A 101 -1.49 -6.00 -6.70
CA GLN A 101 -1.40 -7.14 -5.77
C GLN A 101 -1.59 -6.73 -4.30
N GLY A 102 -1.18 -5.50 -3.95
CA GLY A 102 -1.44 -4.96 -2.62
C GLY A 102 -2.92 -4.86 -2.23
N TYR A 103 -3.86 -5.00 -3.17
CA TYR A 103 -5.31 -5.01 -2.91
C TYR A 103 -5.97 -6.37 -3.11
N GLU A 104 -5.38 -7.28 -3.88
CA GLU A 104 -5.95 -8.59 -4.24
C GLU A 104 -6.14 -9.52 -3.01
N GLY A 105 -5.62 -9.13 -1.83
CA GLY A 105 -5.71 -9.91 -0.59
C GLY A 105 -4.85 -11.16 -0.62
N GLU A 106 -4.09 -11.36 -1.69
CA GLU A 106 -3.15 -12.45 -1.88
C GLU A 106 -1.91 -11.92 -2.61
N PHE A 107 -0.75 -12.48 -2.30
CA PHE A 107 0.44 -12.31 -3.15
C PHE A 107 0.97 -13.68 -3.55
N SER A 108 1.56 -13.77 -4.75
CA SER A 108 2.21 -15.00 -5.19
C SER A 108 3.65 -15.08 -4.68
N GLY A 109 3.95 -16.10 -3.89
CA GLY A 109 5.26 -16.28 -3.27
C GLY A 109 5.36 -17.57 -2.48
N VAL A 110 6.28 -17.59 -1.51
CA VAL A 110 6.54 -18.77 -0.67
C VAL A 110 6.03 -18.63 0.77
N GLY A 111 5.49 -17.48 1.16
CA GLY A 111 4.94 -17.25 2.50
C GLY A 111 5.99 -17.00 3.58
N ILE A 112 7.04 -16.24 3.24
CA ILE A 112 8.11 -15.84 4.16
C ILE A 112 8.00 -14.33 4.40
N THR A 113 8.03 -13.92 5.67
CA THR A 113 8.33 -12.54 6.04
C THR A 113 9.83 -12.43 6.24
N LEU A 114 10.49 -11.64 5.39
CA LEU A 114 11.92 -11.38 5.51
C LEU A 114 12.19 -10.11 6.30
N GLN A 115 13.24 -10.21 7.09
CA GLN A 115 13.87 -9.12 7.80
C GLN A 115 15.32 -9.06 7.33
N GLU A 116 15.74 -7.91 6.83
CA GLU A 116 17.17 -7.67 6.65
C GLU A 116 17.74 -7.18 7.98
N ALA A 117 18.94 -7.64 8.34
CA ALA A 117 19.70 -7.17 9.49
C ALA A 117 21.20 -7.42 9.27
N ASP A 118 22.03 -6.39 9.44
CA ASP A 118 23.49 -6.48 9.26
C ASP A 118 23.91 -7.05 7.88
N GLY A 119 23.15 -6.70 6.83
CA GLY A 119 23.36 -7.20 5.47
C GLY A 119 23.01 -8.68 5.25
N LYS A 120 22.28 -9.29 6.19
CA LYS A 120 21.76 -10.66 6.13
C LYS A 120 20.25 -10.65 5.98
N PHE A 121 19.70 -11.62 5.26
CA PHE A 121 18.26 -11.79 5.08
C PHE A 121 17.75 -12.91 5.98
N ILE A 122 17.17 -12.54 7.12
CA ILE A 122 16.65 -13.47 8.12
C ILE A 122 15.15 -13.67 7.92
N VAL A 123 14.69 -14.90 8.02
CA VAL A 123 13.28 -15.24 8.07
C VAL A 123 12.71 -14.78 9.42
N ALA A 124 11.93 -13.71 9.43
CA ALA A 124 11.27 -13.21 10.64
C ALA A 124 10.11 -14.10 11.03
N SER A 125 9.28 -14.50 10.06
CA SER A 125 8.18 -15.42 10.26
C SER A 125 7.86 -16.20 8.99
N VAL A 126 7.21 -17.34 9.19
CA VAL A 126 6.69 -18.18 8.11
C VAL A 126 5.19 -18.22 8.25
N THR A 127 4.48 -18.02 7.13
CA THR A 127 3.02 -18.09 7.11
C THR A 127 2.58 -19.55 7.28
N GLU A 128 1.68 -19.79 8.23
CA GLU A 128 1.13 -21.13 8.48
C GLU A 128 0.48 -21.71 7.21
N GLY A 129 0.75 -22.97 6.94
CA GLY A 129 0.26 -23.69 5.78
C GLY A 129 0.90 -23.27 4.46
N ALA A 130 1.82 -22.30 4.40
CA ALA A 130 2.43 -21.82 3.16
C ALA A 130 3.53 -22.77 2.61
N PRO A 131 3.96 -22.62 1.35
CA PRO A 131 5.03 -23.43 0.76
C PRO A 131 6.30 -23.48 1.61
N ALA A 132 6.73 -22.35 2.17
CA ALA A 132 7.94 -22.29 3.01
C ALA A 132 7.82 -23.13 4.29
N GLU A 133 6.66 -23.11 4.97
CA GLU A 133 6.46 -23.95 6.15
C GLU A 133 6.51 -25.43 5.78
N ARG A 134 5.79 -25.82 4.71
CA ARG A 134 5.79 -27.21 4.21
C ARG A 134 7.18 -27.67 3.73
N GLY A 135 7.99 -26.74 3.23
CA GLY A 135 9.37 -26.96 2.83
C GLY A 135 10.36 -26.98 4.00
N GLY A 136 9.91 -26.78 5.24
CA GLY A 136 10.75 -26.85 6.44
C GLY A 136 11.59 -25.59 6.68
N VAL A 137 11.19 -24.44 6.13
CA VAL A 137 11.75 -23.14 6.48
C VAL A 137 11.26 -22.73 7.87
N HIS A 138 12.13 -22.16 8.69
CA HIS A 138 11.81 -21.73 10.04
C HIS A 138 12.18 -20.27 10.28
N ALA A 139 11.49 -19.64 11.22
CA ALA A 139 11.91 -18.35 11.76
C ALA A 139 13.34 -18.45 12.30
N GLY A 140 14.17 -17.46 11.98
CA GLY A 140 15.60 -17.43 12.29
C GLY A 140 16.52 -18.04 11.23
N ASP A 141 16.00 -18.68 10.17
CA ASP A 141 16.83 -19.09 9.04
C ASP A 141 17.38 -17.85 8.30
N GLU A 142 18.67 -17.87 7.94
CA GLU A 142 19.28 -16.87 7.06
C GLU A 142 19.21 -17.36 5.61
N ILE A 143 18.59 -16.60 4.71
CA ILE A 143 18.66 -16.88 3.27
C ILE A 143 20.01 -16.38 2.76
N VAL A 144 20.84 -17.30 2.27
CA VAL A 144 22.18 -16.98 1.73
C VAL A 144 22.23 -17.07 0.20
N GLY A 145 21.22 -17.70 -0.41
CA GLY A 145 21.10 -17.82 -1.86
C GLY A 145 19.70 -18.13 -2.34
N VAL A 146 19.40 -17.72 -3.58
CA VAL A 146 18.15 -17.97 -4.29
C VAL A 146 18.47 -18.45 -5.70
N ASN A 147 17.89 -19.57 -6.12
CA ASN A 147 18.13 -20.24 -7.41
C ASN A 147 19.62 -20.49 -7.71
N GLY A 148 20.41 -20.80 -6.68
CA GLY A 148 21.85 -21.04 -6.80
C GLY A 148 22.72 -19.77 -6.92
N ALA A 149 22.11 -18.58 -6.95
CA ALA A 149 22.84 -17.31 -6.89
C ALA A 149 22.91 -16.84 -5.43
N SER A 150 24.09 -16.37 -5.00
CA SER A 150 24.22 -15.73 -3.69
C SER A 150 23.46 -14.41 -3.67
N ILE A 151 22.79 -14.13 -2.56
CA ILE A 151 22.09 -12.85 -2.32
C ILE A 151 22.88 -11.90 -1.42
N LYS A 152 24.15 -12.22 -1.13
CA LYS A 152 25.01 -11.34 -0.32
C LYS A 152 25.22 -9.99 -1.01
N GLY A 153 24.94 -8.91 -0.29
CA GLY A 153 25.08 -7.53 -0.79
C GLY A 153 24.02 -7.12 -1.83
N LYS A 154 22.92 -7.87 -1.93
CA LYS A 154 21.72 -7.42 -2.64
C LYS A 154 20.90 -6.51 -1.75
N GLU A 155 20.13 -5.62 -2.36
CA GLU A 155 19.15 -4.78 -1.65
C GLU A 155 17.89 -5.61 -1.31
N TYR A 156 17.18 -5.25 -0.24
CA TYR A 156 15.94 -5.90 0.19
C TYR A 156 14.93 -6.12 -0.94
N ASP A 157 14.63 -5.06 -1.71
CA ASP A 157 13.63 -5.10 -2.78
C ASP A 157 14.03 -6.05 -3.92
N ASP A 158 15.32 -6.19 -4.20
CA ASP A 158 15.83 -7.14 -5.18
C ASP A 158 15.61 -8.57 -4.71
N VAL A 159 15.88 -8.85 -3.42
CA VAL A 159 15.66 -10.16 -2.81
C VAL A 159 14.17 -10.52 -2.79
N ILE A 160 13.30 -9.58 -2.42
CA ILE A 160 11.85 -9.78 -2.45
C ILE A 160 11.37 -10.07 -3.87
N THR A 161 11.88 -9.35 -4.87
CA THR A 161 11.55 -9.57 -6.29
C THR A 161 11.85 -10.99 -6.74
N VAL A 162 13.00 -11.56 -6.36
CA VAL A 162 13.37 -12.93 -6.78
C VAL A 162 12.64 -14.02 -5.98
N LEU A 163 12.19 -13.74 -4.76
CA LEU A 163 11.39 -14.67 -3.96
C LEU A 163 9.94 -14.71 -4.43
N ARG A 164 9.41 -13.59 -4.93
CA ARG A 164 8.12 -13.51 -5.62
C ARG A 164 8.22 -14.07 -7.04
N GLY A 165 7.06 -14.31 -7.63
CA GLY A 165 6.92 -14.85 -8.98
C GLY A 165 5.57 -15.51 -9.17
N ASP A 166 5.24 -15.87 -10.40
CA ASP A 166 3.94 -16.44 -10.74
C ASP A 166 3.67 -17.75 -10.00
N ALA A 167 2.42 -17.98 -9.60
CA ALA A 167 2.01 -19.19 -8.90
C ALA A 167 2.30 -20.43 -9.77
N GLY A 168 2.75 -21.52 -9.13
CA GLY A 168 3.17 -22.75 -9.79
C GLY A 168 4.62 -22.74 -10.30
N THR A 169 5.29 -21.58 -10.32
CA THR A 169 6.74 -21.53 -10.60
C THR A 169 7.54 -21.99 -9.37
N LYS A 170 8.75 -22.49 -9.60
CA LYS A 170 9.63 -22.96 -8.53
C LYS A 170 10.66 -21.90 -8.12
N VAL A 171 11.10 -21.97 -6.88
CA VAL A 171 12.23 -21.23 -6.34
C VAL A 171 13.04 -22.13 -5.41
N LYS A 172 14.36 -22.09 -5.54
CA LYS A 172 15.27 -22.85 -4.68
C LYS A 172 15.95 -21.90 -3.71
N LEU A 173 15.84 -22.16 -2.40
CA LEU A 173 16.46 -21.38 -1.34
C LEU A 173 17.65 -22.12 -0.75
N SER A 174 18.74 -21.39 -0.53
CA SER A 174 19.87 -21.83 0.28
C SER A 174 19.77 -21.17 1.65
N LEU A 175 19.58 -21.95 2.71
CA LEU A 175 19.30 -21.48 4.06
C LEU A 175 20.45 -21.82 5.01
N GLN A 176 20.99 -20.83 5.70
CA GLN A 176 21.93 -21.00 6.80
C GLN A 176 21.14 -21.04 8.12
N ARG A 177 21.16 -22.19 8.80
CA ARG A 177 20.44 -22.42 10.06
C ARG A 177 21.44 -22.58 11.21
N GLY A 178 21.52 -21.57 12.07
CA GLY A 178 22.53 -21.52 13.14
C GLY A 178 23.95 -21.75 12.60
N ASP A 179 24.75 -22.53 13.33
CA ASP A 179 26.15 -22.83 12.98
C ASP A 179 26.31 -24.05 12.05
N ALA A 180 25.27 -24.43 11.31
CA ALA A 180 25.34 -25.56 10.40
C ALA A 180 26.49 -25.39 9.38
N ALA A 181 27.31 -26.44 9.20
CA ALA A 181 28.51 -26.36 8.37
C ALA A 181 28.25 -26.14 6.86
N LYS A 182 27.02 -26.40 6.39
CA LYS A 182 26.60 -26.16 5.00
C LYS A 182 25.16 -25.64 4.97
N PRO A 183 24.83 -24.74 4.02
CA PRO A 183 23.46 -24.31 3.80
C PRO A 183 22.54 -25.47 3.43
N ILE A 184 21.29 -25.41 3.92
CA ILE A 184 20.20 -26.33 3.60
C ILE A 184 19.55 -25.84 2.30
N GLU A 185 19.43 -26.72 1.31
CA GLU A 185 18.76 -26.40 0.06
C GLU A 185 17.30 -26.84 0.11
N VAL A 186 16.38 -25.92 -0.16
CA VAL A 186 14.94 -26.18 -0.18
C VAL A 186 14.35 -25.70 -1.51
N GLU A 187 13.70 -26.59 -2.24
CA GLU A 187 12.94 -26.22 -3.45
C GLU A 187 11.47 -26.03 -3.08
N LEU A 188 10.93 -24.85 -3.36
CA LEU A 188 9.57 -24.43 -3.05
C LEU A 188 8.81 -24.14 -4.34
N THR A 189 7.53 -24.49 -4.37
CA THR A 189 6.60 -24.06 -5.43
C THR A 189 5.87 -22.82 -4.93
N ARG A 190 5.89 -21.73 -5.70
CA ARG A 190 5.18 -20.50 -5.37
C ARG A 190 3.68 -20.73 -5.43
N GLU A 191 2.96 -20.18 -4.47
CA GLU A 191 1.51 -20.25 -4.37
C GLU A 191 0.95 -18.87 -4.03
N ALA A 192 -0.35 -18.69 -4.22
CA ALA A 192 -1.05 -17.53 -3.68
C ALA A 192 -1.09 -17.64 -2.15
N ILE A 193 -0.55 -16.63 -1.48
CA ILE A 193 -0.50 -16.53 -0.03
C ILE A 193 -1.51 -15.48 0.39
N ALA A 194 -2.52 -15.90 1.17
CA ALA A 194 -3.51 -15.00 1.72
C ALA A 194 -2.87 -14.00 2.70
N VAL A 195 -3.19 -12.72 2.52
CA VAL A 195 -2.85 -11.66 3.45
C VAL A 195 -4.12 -11.30 4.19
N HIS A 196 -4.26 -11.83 5.40
CA HIS A 196 -5.40 -11.51 6.25
C HIS A 196 -5.36 -10.03 6.65
N THR A 197 -6.46 -9.35 6.37
CA THR A 197 -6.66 -7.93 6.62
C THR A 197 -7.53 -7.65 7.82
N VAL A 198 -8.24 -8.68 8.32
CA VAL A 198 -9.07 -8.60 9.52
C VAL A 198 -8.60 -9.60 10.57
N THR A 199 -8.42 -9.13 11.79
CA THR A 199 -8.20 -9.99 12.97
C THR A 199 -9.25 -9.68 14.03
N SER A 200 -9.58 -10.66 14.86
CA SER A 200 -10.51 -10.44 15.97
C SER A 200 -10.19 -11.24 17.23
N GLU A 201 -10.60 -10.70 18.36
CA GLU A 201 -10.55 -11.35 19.67
C GLU A 201 -11.75 -10.97 20.54
N MET A 202 -12.17 -11.89 21.42
CA MET A 202 -13.19 -11.62 22.43
C MET A 202 -12.52 -11.10 23.70
N LEU A 203 -12.77 -9.84 24.03
CA LEU A 203 -12.36 -9.22 25.28
C LEU A 203 -13.40 -9.45 26.39
N SER A 204 -12.96 -9.20 27.63
CA SER A 204 -13.84 -9.27 28.81
C SER A 204 -15.10 -8.40 28.65
N GLY A 205 -16.23 -8.85 29.19
CA GLY A 205 -17.50 -8.13 29.08
C GLY A 205 -18.26 -8.35 27.78
N GLY A 206 -17.81 -9.26 26.91
CA GLY A 206 -18.45 -9.54 25.62
C GLY A 206 -18.16 -8.49 24.57
N ILE A 207 -16.98 -7.86 24.64
CA ILE A 207 -16.51 -6.87 23.66
C ILE A 207 -15.74 -7.63 22.59
N GLY A 208 -16.27 -7.68 21.37
CA GLY A 208 -15.49 -8.12 20.21
C GLY A 208 -14.57 -6.99 19.77
N HIS A 209 -13.26 -7.21 19.85
CA HIS A 209 -12.25 -6.31 19.32
C HIS A 209 -11.89 -6.80 17.91
N VAL A 210 -12.13 -5.96 16.91
CA VAL A 210 -11.89 -6.28 15.50
C VAL A 210 -10.97 -5.23 14.92
N THR A 211 -9.85 -5.66 14.36
CA THR A 211 -8.88 -4.79 13.70
C THR A 211 -8.98 -4.99 12.20
N ILE A 212 -9.07 -3.90 11.44
CA ILE A 212 -8.91 -3.92 9.98
C ILE A 212 -7.61 -3.20 9.66
N SER A 213 -6.63 -3.91 9.12
CA SER A 213 -5.31 -3.35 8.79
C SER A 213 -5.28 -2.65 7.42
N LYS A 214 -6.12 -3.09 6.47
CA LYS A 214 -6.26 -2.53 5.13
C LYS A 214 -7.59 -2.95 4.50
N PHE A 215 -8.09 -2.20 3.52
CA PHE A 215 -9.25 -2.60 2.72
C PHE A 215 -8.81 -3.21 1.37
N GLY A 216 -8.69 -4.53 1.31
CA GLY A 216 -8.45 -5.31 0.10
C GLY A 216 -9.74 -5.92 -0.47
N GLU A 217 -9.60 -6.79 -1.47
CA GLU A 217 -10.71 -7.44 -2.18
C GLU A 217 -11.51 -8.40 -1.30
N LYS A 218 -10.86 -9.05 -0.32
CA LYS A 218 -11.47 -10.06 0.57
C LYS A 218 -11.82 -9.53 1.96
N THR A 219 -11.49 -8.28 2.27
CA THR A 219 -11.60 -7.74 3.64
C THR A 219 -13.03 -7.77 4.18
N ASP A 220 -14.04 -7.58 3.33
CA ASP A 220 -15.45 -7.63 3.74
C ASP A 220 -15.92 -9.06 4.05
N ASP A 221 -15.44 -10.06 3.33
CA ASP A 221 -15.70 -11.47 3.63
C ASP A 221 -15.00 -11.91 4.93
N GLU A 222 -13.75 -11.49 5.13
CA GLU A 222 -13.01 -11.71 6.38
C GLU A 222 -13.71 -11.03 7.55
N PHE A 223 -14.11 -9.77 7.39
CA PHE A 223 -14.84 -9.02 8.41
C PHE A 223 -16.14 -9.71 8.79
N LYS A 224 -16.93 -10.13 7.80
CA LYS A 224 -18.17 -10.87 8.04
C LYS A 224 -17.92 -12.16 8.83
N THR A 225 -16.89 -12.91 8.45
CA THR A 225 -16.52 -14.18 9.09
C THR A 225 -16.15 -13.96 10.57
N GLU A 226 -15.29 -12.99 10.85
CA GLU A 226 -14.88 -12.67 12.23
C GLU A 226 -16.03 -12.12 13.07
N ILE A 227 -16.93 -11.31 12.49
CA ILE A 227 -18.13 -10.83 13.19
C ILE A 227 -19.08 -11.98 13.51
N GLU A 228 -19.33 -12.89 12.57
CA GLU A 228 -20.21 -14.05 12.81
C GLU A 228 -19.62 -14.99 13.87
N LYS A 229 -18.30 -15.17 13.90
CA LYS A 229 -17.58 -15.90 14.95
C LYS A 229 -17.77 -15.25 16.31
N LEU A 230 -17.46 -13.96 16.44
CA LEU A 230 -17.62 -13.21 17.69
C LEU A 230 -19.08 -13.20 18.18
N GLN A 231 -20.06 -13.09 17.27
CA GLN A 231 -21.49 -13.17 17.63
C GLN A 231 -21.87 -14.54 18.20
N LYS A 232 -21.36 -15.65 17.63
CA LYS A 232 -21.56 -17.01 18.18
C LYS A 232 -20.91 -17.18 19.55
N GLU A 233 -19.79 -16.50 19.79
CA GLU A 233 -19.10 -16.45 21.09
C GLU A 233 -19.81 -15.53 22.12
N GLY A 234 -20.88 -14.83 21.71
CA GLY A 234 -21.71 -14.01 22.59
C GLY A 234 -21.32 -12.54 22.64
N MET A 235 -20.70 -12.01 21.59
CA MET A 235 -20.39 -10.57 21.45
C MET A 235 -21.64 -9.71 21.68
N LYS A 236 -21.49 -8.71 22.55
CA LYS A 236 -22.52 -7.72 22.91
C LYS A 236 -22.15 -6.31 22.50
N LYS A 237 -20.87 -6.05 22.19
CA LYS A 237 -20.27 -4.74 21.95
C LYS A 237 -19.17 -4.90 20.90
N LEU A 238 -19.04 -3.96 19.97
CA LEU A 238 -18.00 -3.98 18.94
C LEU A 238 -17.03 -2.81 19.17
N LEU A 239 -15.76 -3.15 19.34
CA LEU A 239 -14.65 -2.21 19.30
C LEU A 239 -13.92 -2.40 17.97
N LEU A 240 -14.13 -1.48 17.03
CA LEU A 240 -13.55 -1.52 15.69
C LEU A 240 -12.28 -0.69 15.64
N ASP A 241 -11.13 -1.32 15.44
CA ASP A 241 -9.84 -0.66 15.35
C ASP A 241 -9.44 -0.41 13.89
N LEU A 242 -9.36 0.88 13.53
CA LEU A 242 -8.92 1.37 12.22
C LEU A 242 -7.62 2.18 12.33
N ARG A 243 -6.92 2.11 13.47
CA ARG A 243 -5.64 2.81 13.66
C ARG A 243 -4.60 2.27 12.70
N SER A 244 -3.81 3.17 12.14
CA SER A 244 -2.74 2.83 11.19
C SER A 244 -3.21 2.10 9.93
N ASN A 245 -4.52 2.13 9.63
CA ASN A 245 -5.07 1.61 8.39
C ASN A 245 -5.09 2.72 7.31
N PRO A 246 -4.27 2.61 6.24
CA PRO A 246 -4.14 3.63 5.21
C PRO A 246 -5.33 3.67 4.22
N GLY A 247 -6.32 2.80 4.43
CA GLY A 247 -7.51 2.65 3.62
C GLY A 247 -7.38 1.51 2.61
N GLY A 248 -7.95 1.72 1.41
CA GLY A 248 -7.94 0.75 0.33
C GLY A 248 -9.20 0.84 -0.53
N LEU A 249 -9.73 -0.31 -0.95
CA LEU A 249 -10.83 -0.40 -1.91
C LEU A 249 -12.15 0.14 -1.33
N LEU A 250 -12.74 1.12 -2.04
CA LEU A 250 -14.03 1.69 -1.69
C LEU A 250 -15.15 0.64 -1.69
N GLN A 251 -15.09 -0.35 -2.59
CA GLN A 251 -16.11 -1.40 -2.66
C GLN A 251 -16.18 -2.20 -1.36
N SER A 252 -15.06 -2.74 -0.88
CA SER A 252 -15.01 -3.49 0.38
C SER A 252 -15.46 -2.64 1.57
N THR A 253 -15.06 -1.36 1.58
CA THR A 253 -15.51 -0.37 2.57
C THR A 253 -17.03 -0.22 2.62
N ILE A 254 -17.67 -0.11 1.45
CA ILE A 254 -19.13 0.00 1.34
C ILE A 254 -19.82 -1.28 1.81
N GLN A 255 -19.25 -2.46 1.52
CA GLN A 255 -19.82 -3.74 1.99
C GLN A 255 -19.77 -3.86 3.51
N ILE A 256 -18.65 -3.50 4.14
CA ILE A 256 -18.54 -3.45 5.61
C ILE A 256 -19.52 -2.41 6.18
N ALA A 257 -19.62 -1.23 5.57
CA ALA A 257 -20.59 -0.22 5.97
C ALA A 257 -22.04 -0.72 5.84
N ASN A 258 -22.38 -1.50 4.82
CA ASN A 258 -23.71 -2.11 4.68
C ASN A 258 -24.05 -3.04 5.85
N MET A 259 -23.08 -3.66 6.52
CA MET A 259 -23.35 -4.51 7.69
C MET A 259 -23.67 -3.67 8.93
N LEU A 260 -22.99 -2.53 9.11
CA LEU A 260 -22.98 -1.76 10.36
C LEU A 260 -23.88 -0.52 10.35
N VAL A 261 -24.01 0.14 9.19
CA VAL A 261 -24.76 1.40 9.05
C VAL A 261 -26.24 1.10 8.83
N PRO A 262 -27.17 1.77 9.54
CA PRO A 262 -28.59 1.55 9.36
C PRO A 262 -29.04 1.71 7.91
N LYS A 263 -29.98 0.85 7.49
CA LYS A 263 -30.54 0.85 6.13
C LYS A 263 -30.96 2.25 5.66
N ASP A 264 -30.67 2.56 4.39
CA ASP A 264 -30.98 3.82 3.69
C ASP A 264 -30.24 5.08 4.20
N LYS A 265 -29.47 5.00 5.28
CA LYS A 265 -28.57 6.09 5.71
C LYS A 265 -27.39 6.22 4.75
N ALA A 266 -26.90 7.44 4.58
CA ALA A 266 -25.77 7.72 3.71
C ALA A 266 -24.47 7.15 4.29
N ILE A 267 -23.61 6.60 3.42
CA ILE A 267 -22.25 6.17 3.76
C ILE A 267 -21.27 7.27 3.33
N LEU A 268 -21.38 7.74 2.09
CA LEU A 268 -20.58 8.82 1.53
C LEU A 268 -21.25 9.41 0.27
N GLU A 269 -20.81 10.59 -0.13
CA GLU A 269 -21.10 11.19 -1.44
C GLU A 269 -19.81 11.34 -2.23
N VAL A 270 -19.77 10.89 -3.49
CA VAL A 270 -18.65 11.08 -4.41
C VAL A 270 -19.02 12.12 -5.45
N VAL A 271 -18.20 13.17 -5.57
CA VAL A 271 -18.40 14.30 -6.47
C VAL A 271 -17.25 14.36 -7.48
N TYR A 272 -17.55 14.11 -8.75
CA TYR A 272 -16.56 14.13 -9.83
C TYR A 272 -16.28 15.54 -10.34
N LYS A 273 -15.16 15.68 -11.06
CA LYS A 273 -14.70 16.94 -11.66
C LYS A 273 -15.85 17.74 -12.30
N ASN A 274 -15.86 19.05 -12.04
CA ASN A 274 -16.84 20.02 -12.53
C ASN A 274 -18.29 19.67 -12.18
N ASN A 275 -18.53 18.90 -11.11
CA ASN A 275 -19.85 18.38 -10.74
C ASN A 275 -20.54 17.61 -11.89
N SER A 276 -19.75 17.05 -12.82
CA SER A 276 -20.26 16.28 -13.96
C SER A 276 -21.10 15.08 -13.51
N LYS A 277 -20.80 14.55 -12.32
CA LYS A 277 -21.49 13.43 -11.71
C LYS A 277 -21.37 13.52 -10.18
N THR A 278 -22.47 13.25 -9.49
CA THR A 278 -22.50 13.04 -8.04
C THR A 278 -23.17 11.69 -7.75
N ILE A 279 -22.55 10.87 -6.90
CA ILE A 279 -23.07 9.57 -6.49
C ILE A 279 -23.18 9.55 -4.97
N THR A 280 -24.39 9.39 -4.44
CA THR A 280 -24.59 9.13 -3.02
C THR A 280 -24.70 7.63 -2.79
N TYR A 281 -23.79 7.08 -1.99
CA TYR A 281 -23.85 5.69 -1.55
C TYR A 281 -24.64 5.61 -0.24
N ARG A 282 -25.65 4.77 -0.22
CA ARG A 282 -26.50 4.51 0.95
C ARG A 282 -26.37 3.07 1.38
N SER A 283 -26.49 2.84 2.69
CA SER A 283 -26.45 1.51 3.27
C SER A 283 -27.59 0.65 2.75
N LYS A 284 -27.24 -0.55 2.30
CA LYS A 284 -28.17 -1.61 1.88
C LYS A 284 -28.34 -2.67 2.98
N GLN A 285 -28.17 -2.30 4.25
CA GLN A 285 -28.20 -3.24 5.36
C GLN A 285 -29.39 -4.20 5.33
N ASP A 286 -29.07 -5.50 5.36
CA ASP A 286 -30.06 -6.58 5.33
C ASP A 286 -30.70 -6.81 6.70
N LYS A 287 -29.89 -6.84 7.76
CA LYS A 287 -30.31 -7.07 9.14
C LYS A 287 -29.92 -5.88 10.01
N PRO A 288 -30.86 -5.29 10.80
CA PRO A 288 -30.54 -4.19 11.68
C PRO A 288 -29.40 -4.53 12.65
N TRP A 289 -28.34 -3.74 12.62
CA TRP A 289 -27.28 -3.80 13.62
C TRP A 289 -27.74 -3.13 14.92
N THR A 290 -27.68 -3.85 16.04
CA THR A 290 -28.16 -3.40 17.36
C THR A 290 -27.09 -3.36 18.43
N ILE A 291 -25.88 -3.83 18.12
CA ILE A 291 -24.75 -3.90 19.05
C ILE A 291 -24.06 -2.52 19.13
N PRO A 292 -23.75 -1.99 20.32
CA PRO A 292 -23.00 -0.73 20.43
C PRO A 292 -21.63 -0.81 19.73
N ILE A 293 -21.28 0.26 18.99
CA ILE A 293 -20.00 0.39 18.29
C ILE A 293 -19.18 1.53 18.89
N VAL A 294 -17.89 1.28 19.08
CA VAL A 294 -16.84 2.29 19.24
C VAL A 294 -15.77 2.06 18.17
N VAL A 295 -15.26 3.12 17.57
CA VAL A 295 -14.22 3.07 16.54
C VAL A 295 -12.94 3.71 17.07
N LEU A 296 -11.81 3.03 16.97
CA LEU A 296 -10.49 3.57 17.28
C LEU A 296 -9.82 4.08 16.00
N VAL A 297 -9.26 5.29 16.06
CA VAL A 297 -8.58 5.94 14.93
C VAL A 297 -7.34 6.71 15.36
N ASN A 298 -6.41 6.93 14.44
CA ASN A 298 -5.24 7.77 14.65
C ASN A 298 -4.87 8.57 13.39
N GLY A 299 -3.79 9.34 13.45
CA GLY A 299 -3.30 10.16 12.32
C GLY A 299 -2.91 9.38 11.05
N GLN A 300 -2.81 8.05 11.13
CA GLN A 300 -2.52 7.16 10.01
C GLN A 300 -3.76 6.46 9.44
N SER A 301 -4.93 6.58 10.11
CA SER A 301 -6.22 6.19 9.55
C SER A 301 -6.54 7.08 8.35
N ALA A 302 -6.64 6.51 7.15
CA ALA A 302 -6.81 7.31 5.92
C ALA A 302 -7.84 6.72 4.95
N SER A 303 -8.39 7.55 4.07
CA SER A 303 -9.18 7.15 2.89
C SER A 303 -10.39 6.28 3.25
N ALA A 304 -10.41 5.00 2.87
CA ALA A 304 -11.49 4.06 3.21
C ALA A 304 -11.75 3.97 4.73
N SER A 305 -10.70 4.00 5.55
CA SER A 305 -10.83 4.05 7.02
C SER A 305 -11.61 5.28 7.47
N GLU A 306 -11.37 6.43 6.83
CA GLU A 306 -12.07 7.69 7.11
C GLU A 306 -13.51 7.67 6.60
N VAL A 307 -13.77 7.03 5.45
CA VAL A 307 -15.13 6.81 4.94
C VAL A 307 -15.94 5.97 5.93
N LEU A 308 -15.39 4.82 6.37
CA LEU A 308 -16.08 3.96 7.33
C LEU A 308 -16.26 4.66 8.68
N THR A 309 -15.23 5.35 9.17
CA THR A 309 -15.31 6.13 10.41
C THR A 309 -16.39 7.20 10.34
N ALA A 310 -16.42 8.00 9.26
CA ALA A 310 -17.42 9.05 9.08
C ALA A 310 -18.84 8.49 8.94
N ALA A 311 -19.01 7.40 8.20
CA ALA A 311 -20.30 6.72 8.07
C ALA A 311 -20.80 6.17 9.42
N LEU A 312 -19.93 5.52 10.19
CA LEU A 312 -20.29 4.98 11.51
C LEU A 312 -20.61 6.10 12.51
N LYS A 313 -19.80 7.16 12.52
CA LYS A 313 -20.00 8.33 13.39
C LYS A 313 -21.30 9.06 13.07
N GLU A 314 -21.48 9.48 11.82
CA GLU A 314 -22.57 10.39 11.43
C GLU A 314 -23.89 9.67 11.13
N SER A 315 -23.84 8.43 10.63
CA SER A 315 -25.03 7.68 10.22
C SER A 315 -25.41 6.53 11.15
N ALA A 316 -24.46 5.94 11.88
CA ALA A 316 -24.72 4.82 12.80
C ALA A 316 -24.66 5.20 14.29
N GLY A 317 -24.21 6.41 14.62
CA GLY A 317 -24.08 6.88 16.01
C GLY A 317 -22.96 6.19 16.81
N ALA A 318 -21.95 5.63 16.12
CA ALA A 318 -20.76 5.09 16.76
C ALA A 318 -19.93 6.22 17.39
N THR A 319 -19.30 5.94 18.52
CA THR A 319 -18.38 6.89 19.16
C THR A 319 -16.97 6.67 18.61
N VAL A 320 -16.30 7.73 18.17
CA VAL A 320 -14.94 7.68 17.63
C VAL A 320 -13.94 8.14 18.70
N VAL A 321 -12.91 7.33 18.93
CA VAL A 321 -11.90 7.55 19.98
C VAL A 321 -10.50 7.54 19.37
N GLY A 322 -9.62 8.40 19.87
CA GLY A 322 -8.21 8.40 19.52
C GLY A 322 -7.75 9.77 19.02
N GLU A 323 -7.09 9.81 17.87
CA GLU A 323 -6.56 11.04 17.29
C GLU A 323 -7.21 11.37 15.94
N LYS A 324 -7.08 12.63 15.55
CA LYS A 324 -7.59 13.13 14.26
C LYS A 324 -6.96 12.35 13.11
N THR A 325 -7.79 11.92 12.15
CA THR A 325 -7.35 11.08 11.02
C THR A 325 -6.58 11.87 9.94
N PHE A 326 -6.03 11.16 8.96
CA PHE A 326 -5.08 11.69 7.98
C PHE A 326 -5.62 12.82 7.07
N GLY A 327 -6.87 12.72 6.61
CA GLY A 327 -7.50 13.71 5.72
C GLY A 327 -7.40 13.41 4.23
N LYS A 328 -7.54 12.14 3.81
CA LYS A 328 -7.57 11.78 2.38
C LYS A 328 -9.01 11.78 1.84
N GLY A 329 -9.56 12.97 1.64
CA GLY A 329 -10.90 13.24 1.09
C GLY A 329 -11.06 13.11 -0.44
N ILE A 330 -10.23 12.32 -1.11
CA ILE A 330 -10.21 12.20 -2.57
C ILE A 330 -10.36 10.73 -3.01
N VAL A 331 -10.84 10.53 -4.23
CA VAL A 331 -11.00 9.21 -4.85
C VAL A 331 -9.97 9.06 -5.96
N GLN A 332 -9.17 7.99 -5.85
CA GLN A 332 -8.25 7.57 -6.89
C GLN A 332 -8.85 6.40 -7.65
N THR A 333 -8.88 6.52 -8.97
CA THR A 333 -9.14 5.38 -9.85
C THR A 333 -7.80 4.91 -10.38
N PHE A 334 -7.60 3.59 -10.46
CA PHE A 334 -6.42 3.04 -11.10
C PHE A 334 -6.80 2.13 -12.27
N GLN A 335 -5.98 2.17 -13.32
CA GLN A 335 -6.07 1.31 -14.48
C GLN A 335 -4.73 0.62 -14.69
N GLN A 336 -4.73 -0.71 -14.68
CA GLN A 336 -3.57 -1.50 -15.09
C GLN A 336 -3.61 -1.73 -16.60
N PHE A 337 -2.51 -1.43 -17.27
CA PHE A 337 -2.32 -1.68 -18.70
C PHE A 337 -1.80 -3.11 -18.96
N LYS A 338 -1.76 -3.51 -20.23
CA LYS A 338 -1.35 -4.87 -20.63
C LYS A 338 0.10 -5.19 -20.25
N ASP A 339 0.97 -4.19 -20.22
CA ASP A 339 2.37 -4.28 -19.83
C ASP A 339 2.57 -4.21 -18.30
N LYS A 340 1.47 -4.31 -17.53
CA LYS A 340 1.42 -4.24 -16.06
C LYS A 340 1.74 -2.86 -15.45
N SER A 341 1.99 -1.84 -16.27
CA SER A 341 2.04 -0.47 -15.76
C SER A 341 0.66 -0.04 -15.24
N VAL A 342 0.64 0.90 -14.31
CA VAL A 342 -0.59 1.41 -13.68
C VAL A 342 -0.64 2.92 -13.75
N LEU A 343 -1.73 3.46 -14.28
CA LEU A 343 -2.13 4.84 -14.06
C LEU A 343 -3.04 4.89 -12.83
N SER A 344 -2.63 5.61 -11.79
CA SER A 344 -3.47 5.94 -10.64
C SER A 344 -3.73 7.44 -10.65
N LEU A 345 -5.00 7.84 -10.75
CA LEU A 345 -5.40 9.23 -10.97
C LEU A 345 -6.46 9.66 -9.96
N THR A 346 -6.29 10.86 -9.39
CA THR A 346 -7.32 11.52 -8.58
C THR A 346 -8.44 12.05 -9.49
N GLU A 347 -9.63 11.46 -9.42
CA GLU A 347 -10.74 11.77 -10.34
C GLU A 347 -11.94 12.46 -9.66
N ALA A 348 -12.08 12.29 -8.35
CA ALA A 348 -13.19 12.82 -7.58
C ALA A 348 -12.80 13.18 -6.15
N GLN A 349 -13.66 13.96 -5.50
CA GLN A 349 -13.66 14.13 -4.06
C GLN A 349 -14.77 13.29 -3.44
N TRP A 350 -14.62 12.92 -2.17
CA TRP A 350 -15.71 12.33 -1.40
C TRP A 350 -16.04 13.16 -0.17
N LYS A 351 -17.32 13.15 0.22
CA LYS A 351 -17.85 13.86 1.39
C LYS A 351 -18.48 12.87 2.36
N THR A 352 -18.45 13.23 3.64
CA THR A 352 -19.12 12.50 4.72
C THR A 352 -20.65 12.49 4.53
N PRO A 353 -21.41 11.65 5.26
CA PRO A 353 -22.88 11.69 5.24
C PRO A 353 -23.48 13.09 5.46
N GLY A 354 -22.86 13.91 6.30
CA GLY A 354 -23.22 15.31 6.56
C GLY A 354 -22.75 16.30 5.49
N GLY A 355 -22.08 15.85 4.43
CA GLY A 355 -21.66 16.69 3.30
C GLY A 355 -20.30 17.36 3.48
N THR A 356 -19.51 16.99 4.50
CA THR A 356 -18.19 17.59 4.75
C THR A 356 -17.13 16.99 3.84
N TRP A 357 -16.37 17.83 3.14
CA TRP A 357 -15.18 17.38 2.41
C TRP A 357 -13.96 17.38 3.33
N ILE A 358 -13.49 16.19 3.74
CA ILE A 358 -12.46 16.04 4.78
C ILE A 358 -11.02 16.17 4.26
N HIS A 359 -10.81 16.56 3.00
CA HIS A 359 -9.46 16.58 2.43
C HIS A 359 -8.54 17.58 3.16
N LYS A 360 -7.36 17.11 3.56
CA LYS A 360 -6.39 17.80 4.43
C LYS A 360 -6.94 18.20 5.81
N GLN A 361 -8.12 17.70 6.16
CA GLN A 361 -8.80 18.00 7.41
C GLN A 361 -9.02 16.75 8.25
N GLY A 362 -9.28 15.57 7.67
CA GLY A 362 -9.55 14.36 8.44
C GLY A 362 -10.88 14.38 9.20
N VAL A 363 -11.18 13.25 9.84
CA VAL A 363 -12.29 13.04 10.76
C VAL A 363 -11.78 13.32 12.17
N THR A 364 -12.49 14.19 12.88
CA THR A 364 -12.16 14.50 14.29
C THR A 364 -12.84 13.48 15.20
N PRO A 365 -12.11 12.84 16.14
CA PRO A 365 -12.71 11.90 17.09
C PRO A 365 -13.69 12.61 18.04
N ASP A 366 -14.66 11.89 18.58
CA ASP A 366 -15.55 12.40 19.63
C ASP A 366 -14.83 12.49 20.98
N VAL A 367 -13.89 11.56 21.22
CA VAL A 367 -13.06 11.54 22.42
C VAL A 367 -11.60 11.49 22.00
N THR A 368 -10.89 12.61 22.17
CA THR A 368 -9.46 12.69 21.86
C THR A 368 -8.64 12.01 22.95
N VAL A 369 -7.85 11.01 22.57
CA VAL A 369 -6.90 10.30 23.44
C VAL A 369 -5.65 10.00 22.63
N ALA A 370 -4.50 10.47 23.10
CA ALA A 370 -3.21 10.10 22.52
C ALA A 370 -2.71 8.78 23.11
N LEU A 371 -1.97 8.01 22.31
CA LEU A 371 -1.16 6.89 22.82
C LEU A 371 -0.02 7.41 23.72
N PRO A 372 0.59 6.54 24.55
CA PRO A 372 1.82 6.87 25.24
C PRO A 372 2.88 7.40 24.26
N ALA A 373 3.68 8.38 24.70
CA ALA A 373 4.61 9.09 23.82
C ALA A 373 5.56 8.15 23.05
N PHE A 374 5.99 7.04 23.66
CA PHE A 374 6.86 6.06 23.03
C PHE A 374 6.24 5.37 21.80
N ALA A 375 4.91 5.27 21.74
CA ALA A 375 4.20 4.69 20.60
C ALA A 375 4.33 5.54 19.32
N SER A 376 4.75 6.80 19.45
CA SER A 376 5.03 7.70 18.32
C SER A 376 6.50 7.70 17.89
N LEU A 377 7.38 6.98 18.59
CA LEU A 377 8.79 6.90 18.22
C LEU A 377 8.93 6.18 16.89
N SER A 378 9.58 6.83 15.92
CA SER A 378 9.76 6.26 14.60
C SER A 378 10.77 5.12 14.65
N GLN A 379 10.48 4.04 13.93
CA GLN A 379 11.49 3.03 13.62
C GLN A 379 12.67 3.71 12.92
N LEU A 380 13.88 3.38 13.38
CA LEU A 380 15.10 3.84 12.72
C LEU A 380 15.21 3.19 11.34
N PRO A 381 15.66 3.92 10.30
CA PRO A 381 15.80 3.36 8.96
C PRO A 381 16.66 2.10 8.96
N PHE A 382 16.31 1.17 8.08
CA PHE A 382 17.11 -0.03 7.87
C PHE A 382 18.57 0.32 7.48
N GLY A 383 19.55 -0.40 8.02
CA GLY A 383 20.98 -0.14 7.84
C GLY A 383 21.52 1.01 8.69
N THR A 384 20.74 1.50 9.66
CA THR A 384 21.21 2.55 10.57
C THR A 384 22.25 1.97 11.53
N GLU A 385 23.49 2.44 11.42
CA GLU A 385 24.55 2.19 12.41
C GLU A 385 24.76 3.41 13.30
N LEU A 386 24.65 3.26 14.62
CA LEU A 386 24.99 4.31 15.58
C LEU A 386 26.04 3.81 16.57
N LYS A 387 27.04 4.65 16.84
CA LYS A 387 28.15 4.36 17.74
C LYS A 387 28.64 5.62 18.43
N THR A 388 29.54 5.49 19.40
CA THR A 388 30.17 6.63 20.07
C THR A 388 30.64 7.70 19.09
N GLY A 389 30.18 8.93 19.27
CA GLY A 389 30.43 10.08 18.39
C GLY A 389 29.33 10.35 17.36
N SER A 390 28.37 9.45 17.17
CA SER A 390 27.17 9.71 16.35
C SER A 390 26.29 10.76 17.02
N TYR A 391 25.57 11.56 16.22
CA TYR A 391 24.67 12.59 16.74
C TYR A 391 23.45 12.80 15.82
N GLY A 392 22.40 13.42 16.34
CA GLY A 392 21.19 13.78 15.59
C GLY A 392 19.93 13.04 16.04
N GLU A 393 18.85 13.17 15.28
CA GLU A 393 17.54 12.65 15.66
C GLU A 393 17.50 11.13 15.82
N ASN A 394 18.26 10.36 15.02
CA ASN A 394 18.31 8.89 15.17
C ASN A 394 18.89 8.47 16.53
N VAL A 395 19.91 9.19 17.01
CA VAL A 395 20.49 8.95 18.34
C VAL A 395 19.50 9.30 19.44
N LYS A 396 18.83 10.44 19.32
CA LYS A 396 17.79 10.86 20.26
C LYS A 396 16.65 9.84 20.32
N THR A 397 16.17 9.38 19.18
CA THR A 397 15.12 8.33 19.09
C THR A 397 15.58 7.05 19.79
N LEU A 398 16.80 6.57 19.53
CA LEU A 398 17.36 5.42 20.24
C LEU A 398 17.39 5.64 21.77
N GLN A 399 17.89 6.78 22.22
CA GLN A 399 17.98 7.10 23.65
C GLN A 399 16.60 7.13 24.32
N LEU A 400 15.58 7.69 23.65
CA LEU A 400 14.20 7.71 24.13
C LEU A 400 13.61 6.29 24.18
N MET A 401 13.85 5.46 23.17
CA MET A 401 13.43 4.06 23.16
C MET A 401 14.07 3.27 24.32
N LEU A 402 15.38 3.43 24.53
CA LEU A 402 16.10 2.79 25.63
C LEU A 402 15.58 3.28 26.99
N GLN A 403 15.36 4.58 27.14
CA GLN A 403 14.79 5.16 28.35
C GLN A 403 13.43 4.53 28.69
N GLU A 404 12.55 4.40 27.71
CA GLU A 404 11.23 3.79 27.90
C GLU A 404 11.31 2.32 28.32
N LEU A 405 12.30 1.59 27.80
CA LEU A 405 12.56 0.19 28.13
C LEU A 405 13.33 0.02 29.46
N GLY A 406 13.58 1.10 30.21
CA GLY A 406 14.28 1.08 31.50
C GLY A 406 15.81 1.15 31.40
N TYR A 407 16.35 1.32 30.20
CA TYR A 407 17.79 1.48 29.92
C TYR A 407 18.16 2.95 29.74
N THR A 408 17.75 3.82 30.68
CA THR A 408 17.96 5.26 30.55
C THR A 408 19.46 5.59 30.42
N PRO A 409 19.91 6.15 29.27
CA PRO A 409 21.25 6.67 29.14
C PRO A 409 21.36 7.97 29.95
N VAL A 410 22.42 8.10 30.73
CA VAL A 410 22.76 9.36 31.39
C VAL A 410 23.39 10.29 30.34
N GLY A 411 23.18 11.61 30.43
CA GLY A 411 23.87 12.60 29.59
C GLY A 411 23.01 13.26 28.50
N ASP A 412 23.67 13.82 27.48
CA ASP A 412 23.05 14.68 26.47
C ASP A 412 22.20 13.90 25.46
N ILE A 413 20.94 14.36 25.30
CA ILE A 413 20.03 13.82 24.28
C ILE A 413 20.51 14.21 22.88
N GLY A 414 20.56 13.23 21.97
CA GLY A 414 20.97 13.41 20.59
C GLY A 414 22.47 13.25 20.34
N LEU A 415 23.28 12.94 21.36
CA LEU A 415 24.69 12.59 21.23
C LEU A 415 24.96 11.19 21.76
N PHE A 416 25.53 10.32 20.92
CA PHE A 416 25.86 8.95 21.29
C PHE A 416 27.21 8.99 22.02
N ASN A 417 27.16 9.13 23.33
CA ASN A 417 28.31 9.16 24.23
C ASN A 417 28.58 7.78 24.86
N GLY A 418 29.59 7.68 25.72
CA GLY A 418 29.90 6.43 26.45
C GLY A 418 28.74 5.92 27.31
N GLN A 419 27.94 6.83 27.89
CA GLN A 419 26.77 6.46 28.69
C GLN A 419 25.64 5.86 27.85
N THR A 420 25.48 6.30 26.60
CA THR A 420 24.57 5.70 25.62
C THR A 420 25.07 4.32 25.20
N ALA A 421 26.38 4.17 24.96
CA ALA A 421 26.99 2.88 24.67
C ALA A 421 26.77 1.88 25.83
N ASP A 422 27.00 2.31 27.07
CA ASP A 422 26.81 1.48 28.27
C ASP A 422 25.34 1.06 28.47
N ALA A 423 24.40 1.97 28.22
CA ALA A 423 22.97 1.64 28.22
C ALA A 423 22.63 0.59 27.16
N LEU A 424 23.17 0.75 25.96
CA LEU A 424 22.95 -0.19 24.85
C LEU A 424 23.58 -1.56 25.11
N ILE A 425 24.79 -1.61 25.69
CA ILE A 425 25.45 -2.87 26.09
C ILE A 425 24.58 -3.63 27.10
N ARG A 426 24.01 -2.94 28.10
CA ARG A 426 23.10 -3.56 29.07
C ARG A 426 21.86 -4.12 28.37
N PHE A 427 21.24 -3.31 27.52
CA PHE A 427 20.09 -3.74 26.72
C PHE A 427 20.39 -4.99 25.87
N GLN A 428 21.52 -4.98 25.14
CA GLN A 428 21.95 -6.08 24.28
C GLN A 428 22.18 -7.36 25.09
N LYS A 429 22.90 -7.27 26.23
CA LYS A 429 23.15 -8.41 27.12
C LYS A 429 21.86 -9.02 27.66
N ASP A 430 20.95 -8.20 28.17
CA ASP A 430 19.68 -8.66 28.76
C ASP A 430 18.78 -9.32 27.71
N ASN A 431 18.91 -8.90 26.45
CA ASN A 431 18.14 -9.44 25.32
C ASN A 431 18.90 -10.48 24.48
N LYS A 432 20.03 -11.00 24.98
CA LYS A 432 20.82 -12.05 24.33
C LYS A 432 21.30 -11.69 22.90
N LEU A 433 21.55 -10.41 22.68
CA LEU A 433 22.21 -9.89 21.48
C LEU A 433 23.71 -9.78 21.70
N GLU A 434 24.48 -9.67 20.62
CA GLU A 434 25.90 -9.35 20.72
C GLU A 434 26.09 -7.97 21.37
N ALA A 435 26.83 -7.93 22.47
CA ALA A 435 26.97 -6.73 23.31
C ALA A 435 28.07 -5.78 22.80
N THR A 436 27.88 -5.26 21.60
CA THR A 436 28.86 -4.41 20.90
C THR A 436 28.90 -2.97 21.41
N GLY A 437 27.83 -2.49 22.04
CA GLY A 437 27.66 -1.07 22.39
C GLY A 437 27.46 -0.17 21.18
N THR A 438 27.20 -0.76 20.01
CA THR A 438 26.79 -0.06 18.80
C THR A 438 25.37 -0.48 18.44
N PHE A 439 24.58 0.46 17.93
CA PHE A 439 23.26 0.20 17.40
C PHE A 439 23.38 -0.36 16.00
N ASN A 440 22.62 -1.42 15.74
CA ASN A 440 22.42 -2.04 14.44
C ASN A 440 20.95 -2.49 14.30
N ASP A 441 20.60 -3.03 13.14
CA ASP A 441 19.22 -3.41 12.85
C ASP A 441 18.69 -4.45 13.84
N MET A 442 19.48 -5.48 14.19
CA MET A 442 19.08 -6.49 15.19
C MET A 442 18.69 -5.87 16.53
N THR A 443 19.47 -4.90 17.00
CA THR A 443 19.18 -4.13 18.20
C THR A 443 17.89 -3.32 18.04
N GLY A 444 17.73 -2.65 16.89
CA GLY A 444 16.52 -1.90 16.55
C GLY A 444 15.24 -2.73 16.56
N TYR A 445 15.26 -3.90 15.92
CA TYR A 445 14.09 -4.78 15.88
C TYR A 445 13.69 -5.27 17.28
N ARG A 446 14.68 -5.66 18.09
CA ARG A 446 14.39 -6.11 19.46
C ARG A 446 13.82 -4.99 20.33
N ILE A 447 14.29 -3.76 20.16
CA ILE A 447 13.71 -2.58 20.80
C ILE A 447 12.24 -2.41 20.38
N LEU A 448 11.95 -2.46 19.08
CA LEU A 448 10.60 -2.29 18.56
C LEU A 448 9.64 -3.38 19.01
N GLU A 449 10.10 -4.64 19.06
CA GLU A 449 9.33 -5.77 19.58
C GLU A 449 8.91 -5.53 21.04
N LEU A 450 9.86 -5.15 21.90
CA LEU A 450 9.59 -4.88 23.31
C LEU A 450 8.68 -3.67 23.53
N LEU A 451 8.84 -2.60 22.73
CA LEU A 451 7.96 -1.44 22.78
C LEU A 451 6.54 -1.80 22.32
N SER A 452 6.41 -2.66 21.30
CA SER A 452 5.11 -3.17 20.83
C SER A 452 4.40 -4.00 21.91
N ASP A 453 5.14 -4.90 22.58
CA ASP A 453 4.58 -5.68 23.68
C ASP A 453 4.18 -4.82 24.88
N LYS A 454 5.00 -3.81 25.22
CA LYS A 454 4.65 -2.81 26.24
C LYS A 454 3.40 -2.02 25.86
N LEU A 455 3.25 -1.63 24.58
CA LEU A 455 2.08 -0.91 24.11
C LEU A 455 0.79 -1.73 24.27
N LYS A 456 0.80 -3.05 24.02
CA LYS A 456 -0.37 -3.92 24.27
C LYS A 456 -0.87 -3.79 25.72
N GLY A 457 0.06 -3.64 26.66
CA GLY A 457 -0.25 -3.42 28.07
C GLY A 457 -0.73 -2.00 28.39
N GLU A 458 -0.28 -0.99 27.66
CA GLU A 458 -0.42 0.44 27.99
C GLU A 458 -1.27 1.26 27.00
N ASP A 459 -1.98 0.59 26.09
CA ASP A 459 -2.81 1.23 25.07
C ASP A 459 -3.97 2.05 25.69
N THR A 460 -3.75 3.37 25.78
CA THR A 460 -4.69 4.34 26.36
C THR A 460 -5.96 4.47 25.51
N GLN A 461 -5.85 4.34 24.19
CA GLN A 461 -6.99 4.47 23.27
C GLN A 461 -7.88 3.24 23.35
N LEU A 462 -7.30 2.03 23.35
CA LEU A 462 -8.01 0.78 23.54
C LEU A 462 -8.75 0.77 24.88
N ARG A 463 -8.05 1.11 25.97
CA ARG A 463 -8.66 1.22 27.32
C ARG A 463 -9.82 2.20 27.33
N LYS A 464 -9.69 3.37 26.69
CA LYS A 464 -10.79 4.33 26.62
C LYS A 464 -11.97 3.82 25.80
N GLY A 465 -11.70 3.12 24.70
CA GLY A 465 -12.75 2.49 23.90
C GLY A 465 -13.54 1.46 24.68
N ILE A 466 -12.85 0.60 25.45
CA ILE A 466 -13.45 -0.38 26.35
C ILE A 466 -14.27 0.31 27.46
N GLU A 467 -13.74 1.37 28.08
CA GLU A 467 -14.45 2.15 29.10
C GLU A 467 -15.78 2.71 28.56
N ILE A 468 -15.75 3.33 27.38
CA ILE A 468 -16.95 3.89 26.73
C ILE A 468 -17.95 2.79 26.40
N LEU A 469 -17.49 1.66 25.84
CA LEU A 469 -18.35 0.52 25.58
C LEU A 469 -18.99 -0.02 26.86
N ASN A 470 -18.26 -0.08 27.97
CA ASN A 470 -18.80 -0.55 29.25
C ASN A 470 -19.87 0.38 29.83
N SER A 471 -19.89 1.66 29.45
CA SER A 471 -20.95 2.60 29.83
C SER A 471 -22.22 2.53 28.98
N LYS A 472 -22.18 1.82 27.84
CA LYS A 472 -23.33 1.51 26.98
C LYS A 472 -23.89 0.14 27.31
#